data_AF-A0A1J5P4Z7-F1
#
_entry.id   AF-A0A1J5P4Z7-F1
#
_cell.length_a   1.000
_cell.length_b   1.000
_cell.length_c   1.000
_cell.angle_alpha   90.00
_cell.angle_beta   90.00
_cell.angle_gamma   90.00
#
_symmetry.space_group_name_H-M   'P 1'
#
loop_
_entity.id
_entity.type
_entity.pdbx_description
1 polymer ?
#
loop_
_entity_poly.entity_id
_entity_poly.type
_entity_poly.pdbx_seq_one_letter_code
_entity_poly.pdbx_strand_id
1 'polypeptide(L)'
;MILTDQPGAASWPIAGATFILIHTQPQDPAAATEALKFFAWAYKKGSKMAEELDYVPMPDKVVAAIQKMWAAEIKDGSGKPLFTASN
;
A
#
# COMPACT_ATOMS: atom_id res chain seq x y z
N MET A 1 -10.07 8.37 1.36
CA MET A 1 -10.39 9.07 0.10
C MET A 1 -11.71 8.51 -0.40
N ILE A 2 -12.69 9.39 -0.59
CA ILE A 2 -14.00 9.05 -1.14
C ILE A 2 -13.99 9.52 -2.60
N LEU A 3 -14.39 8.64 -3.52
CA LEU A 3 -14.45 8.85 -4.96
C LEU A 3 -15.92 8.82 -5.42
N THR A 4 -16.70 9.75 -4.90
CA THR A 4 -18.12 9.91 -5.29
C THR A 4 -18.23 10.78 -6.54
N ASP A 5 -19.20 10.45 -7.39
CA ASP A 5 -19.60 11.24 -8.57
C ASP A 5 -18.43 11.62 -9.49
N GLN A 6 -17.52 10.67 -9.72
CA GLN A 6 -16.40 10.87 -10.63
C GLN A 6 -16.88 10.85 -12.09
N PRO A 7 -16.38 11.75 -12.95
CA PRO A 7 -16.78 11.79 -14.35
C PRO A 7 -16.38 10.51 -15.09
N GLY A 8 -17.11 10.19 -16.16
CA GLY A 8 -16.87 9.04 -17.03
C GLY A 8 -18.12 8.18 -17.21
N ALA A 9 -18.42 7.80 -18.45
CA ALA A 9 -19.66 7.10 -18.79
C ALA A 9 -19.81 5.72 -18.10
N ALA A 10 -18.70 5.11 -17.67
CA ALA A 10 -18.67 3.81 -16.99
C ALA A 10 -18.23 3.92 -15.51
N SER A 11 -18.13 5.13 -14.96
CA SER A 11 -17.71 5.34 -13.57
C SER A 11 -18.80 4.91 -12.60
N TRP A 12 -18.42 4.14 -11.56
CA TRP A 12 -19.34 3.79 -10.48
C TRP A 12 -19.56 5.00 -9.56
N PRO A 13 -20.81 5.36 -9.20
CA PRO A 13 -21.11 6.65 -8.55
C PRO A 13 -20.59 6.79 -7.12
N ILE A 14 -20.33 5.68 -6.43
CA ILE A 14 -19.82 5.67 -5.05
C ILE A 14 -18.69 4.67 -4.93
N ALA A 15 -17.45 5.13 -5.11
CA ALA A 15 -16.24 4.35 -4.88
C ALA A 15 -15.41 4.92 -3.71
N GLY A 16 -14.50 4.13 -3.17
CA GLY A 16 -13.62 4.56 -2.09
C GLY A 16 -12.36 3.72 -2.00
N ALA A 17 -11.28 4.34 -1.52
CA ALA A 17 -10.06 3.64 -1.16
C ALA A 17 -10.08 3.27 0.32
N THR A 18 -9.48 2.13 0.66
CA THR A 18 -9.13 1.75 2.03
C THR A 18 -7.65 2.03 2.31
N PHE A 19 -7.30 2.17 3.59
CA PHE A 19 -5.95 2.59 4.00
C PHE A 19 -5.42 1.69 5.11
N ILE A 20 -4.12 1.47 5.07
CA ILE A 20 -3.35 0.84 6.13
C ILE A 20 -2.57 1.95 6.84
N LEU A 21 -2.59 1.96 8.17
CA LEU A 21 -1.80 2.88 8.98
C LEU A 21 -0.63 2.13 9.61
N ILE A 22 0.57 2.70 9.49
CA ILE A 22 1.81 2.20 10.09
C ILE A 22 2.53 3.39 10.72
N HIS A 23 3.07 3.23 11.91
CA HIS A 23 3.92 4.24 12.54
C HIS A 23 5.18 4.45 11.70
N THR A 24 5.55 5.70 11.46
CA THR A 24 6.81 6.05 10.78
C THR A 24 8.04 5.65 11.63
N GLN A 25 7.89 5.61 12.96
CA GLN A 25 8.85 5.04 13.89
C GLN A 25 8.15 4.00 14.77
N PRO A 26 8.02 2.74 14.30
CA PRO A 26 7.35 1.70 15.06
C PRO A 26 8.19 1.28 16.28
N GLN A 27 7.51 1.03 17.39
CA GLN A 27 8.14 0.54 18.62
C GLN A 27 8.67 -0.91 18.47
N ASP A 28 8.02 -1.71 17.62
CA ASP A 28 8.47 -3.03 17.21
C ASP A 28 8.87 -3.02 15.72
N PRO A 29 10.16 -2.78 15.41
CA PRO A 29 10.66 -2.78 14.05
C PRO A 29 10.49 -4.12 13.32
N ALA A 30 10.53 -5.24 14.05
CA ALA A 30 10.44 -6.57 13.44
C ALA A 30 9.01 -6.82 12.93
N ALA A 31 8.00 -6.55 13.75
CA ALA A 31 6.61 -6.67 13.35
C ALA A 31 6.26 -5.73 12.19
N ALA A 32 6.73 -4.47 12.24
CA ALA A 32 6.50 -3.53 11.15
C ALA A 32 7.17 -3.96 9.84
N THR A 33 8.38 -4.53 9.91
CA THR A 33 9.08 -5.07 8.73
C THR A 33 8.30 -6.21 8.08
N GLU A 34 7.75 -7.14 8.87
CA GLU A 34 6.93 -8.24 8.33
C GLU A 34 5.61 -7.75 7.73
N ALA A 35 4.97 -6.75 8.34
CA ALA A 35 3.79 -6.12 7.76
C ALA A 35 4.10 -5.47 6.39
N LEU A 36 5.21 -4.74 6.28
CA LEU A 36 5.63 -4.13 5.01
C LEU A 36 5.93 -5.19 3.94
N LYS A 37 6.57 -6.30 4.31
CA LYS A 37 6.79 -7.44 3.40
C LYS A 37 5.48 -8.07 2.94
N PHE A 38 4.52 -8.27 3.84
CA PHE A 38 3.21 -8.81 3.52
C PHE A 38 2.49 -7.95 2.49
N PHE A 39 2.39 -6.64 2.71
CA PHE A 39 1.73 -5.76 1.76
C PHE A 39 2.51 -5.58 0.45
N ALA A 40 3.85 -5.59 0.49
CA ALA A 40 4.65 -5.60 -0.74
C ALA A 40 4.39 -6.87 -1.58
N TRP A 41 4.27 -8.04 -0.93
CA TRP A 41 3.86 -9.27 -1.60
C TRP A 41 2.43 -9.18 -2.14
N ALA A 42 1.50 -8.65 -1.36
CA ALA A 42 0.11 -8.47 -1.77
C ALA A 42 -0.01 -7.59 -3.02
N TYR A 43 0.76 -6.50 -3.12
CA TYR A 43 0.81 -5.71 -4.35
C TYR A 43 1.48 -6.45 -5.51
N LYS A 44 2.52 -7.27 -5.26
CA LYS A 44 3.25 -8.00 -6.32
C LYS A 44 2.49 -9.22 -6.86
N LYS A 45 1.65 -9.86 -6.04
CA LYS A 45 1.06 -11.18 -6.32
C LYS A 45 -0.44 -11.27 -6.07
N GLY A 46 -1.04 -10.28 -5.42
CA GLY A 46 -2.41 -10.33 -4.95
C GLY A 46 -3.46 -9.77 -5.90
N SER A 47 -3.09 -9.16 -7.03
CA SER A 47 -4.05 -8.48 -7.91
C SER A 47 -5.20 -9.39 -8.35
N LYS A 48 -4.91 -10.62 -8.77
CA LYS A 48 -5.95 -11.58 -9.17
C LYS A 48 -6.88 -11.95 -8.01
N MET A 49 -6.35 -12.12 -6.80
CA MET A 49 -7.17 -12.42 -5.61
C MET A 49 -8.08 -11.24 -5.23
N ALA A 50 -7.62 -10.00 -5.44
CA ALA A 50 -8.45 -8.82 -5.25
C ALA A 50 -9.57 -8.74 -6.30
N GLU A 51 -9.25 -9.00 -7.57
CA GLU A 51 -10.23 -9.05 -8.67
C GLU A 51 -11.29 -10.14 -8.46
N GLU A 52 -10.91 -11.32 -7.96
CA GLU A 52 -11.85 -12.41 -7.62
C GLU A 52 -12.85 -12.04 -6.51
N LEU A 53 -12.56 -10.97 -5.75
CA LEU A 53 -13.42 -10.39 -4.72
C LEU A 53 -14.04 -9.05 -5.15
N ASP A 54 -14.00 -8.72 -6.45
CA ASP A 54 -14.50 -7.48 -7.05
C ASP A 54 -13.82 -6.18 -6.57
N TYR A 55 -12.61 -6.28 -6.00
CA TYR A 55 -11.79 -5.11 -5.70
C TYR A 55 -10.93 -4.71 -6.90
N VAL A 56 -10.70 -3.41 -7.05
CA VAL A 56 -9.82 -2.85 -8.09
C VAL A 56 -8.36 -2.87 -7.60
N PRO A 57 -7.43 -3.59 -8.27
CA PRO A 57 -6.03 -3.55 -7.92
C PRO A 57 -5.41 -2.17 -8.08
N MET A 58 -4.46 -1.85 -7.19
CA MET A 58 -3.76 -0.58 -7.24
C MET A 58 -2.85 -0.50 -8.47
N PRO A 59 -2.88 0.60 -9.26
CA PRO A 59 -1.98 0.74 -10.40
C PRO A 59 -0.50 0.73 -10.00
N ASP A 60 0.36 0.12 -10.83
CA ASP A 60 1.80 -0.06 -10.56
C ASP A 60 2.52 1.23 -10.19
N LYS A 61 2.19 2.35 -10.85
CA LYS A 61 2.78 3.66 -10.56
C LYS A 61 2.48 4.12 -9.13
N VAL A 62 1.28 3.82 -8.62
CA VAL A 62 0.88 4.16 -7.26
C VAL A 62 1.54 3.22 -6.26
N VAL A 63 1.64 1.91 -6.56
CA VAL A 63 2.39 0.95 -5.74
C VAL A 63 3.86 1.38 -5.60
N ALA A 64 4.51 1.79 -6.70
CA ALA A 64 5.88 2.27 -6.68
C ALA A 64 6.04 3.53 -5.81
N ALA A 65 5.08 4.46 -5.86
CA ALA A 65 5.08 5.65 -5.01
C ALA A 65 4.91 5.30 -3.52
N ILE A 66 4.04 4.34 -3.19
CA ILE A 66 3.84 3.84 -1.82
C ILE A 66 5.13 3.21 -1.29
N GLN A 67 5.75 2.31 -2.06
CA GLN A 67 7.00 1.64 -1.66
C GLN A 67 8.16 2.61 -1.49
N LYS A 68 8.25 3.65 -2.33
CA LYS A 68 9.23 4.73 -2.18
C LYS A 68 9.01 5.50 -0.88
N MET A 69 7.75 5.82 -0.55
CA MET A 69 7.41 6.49 0.70
C MET A 69 7.78 5.63 1.92
N TRP A 70 7.49 4.32 1.89
CA TRP A 70 7.88 3.41 2.97
C TRP A 70 9.39 3.40 3.21
N ALA A 71 10.19 3.31 2.14
CA ALA A 71 11.65 3.35 2.25
C ALA A 71 12.19 4.68 2.79
N ALA A 72 11.50 5.79 2.52
CA ALA A 72 11.92 7.12 2.94
C ALA A 72 11.52 7.45 4.39
N GLU A 73 10.33 7.00 4.82
CA GLU A 73 9.67 7.51 6.04
C GLU A 73 9.57 6.49 7.18
N ILE A 74 9.56 5.19 6.89
CA ILE A 74 9.38 4.16 7.92
C ILE A 74 10.75 3.63 8.37
N LYS A 75 11.15 4.00 9.58
CA LYS A 75 12.50 3.80 10.13
C LYS A 75 12.46 3.25 11.55
N ASP A 76 13.47 2.50 11.96
CA ASP A 76 13.63 2.15 13.38
C ASP A 76 14.08 3.35 14.23
N GLY A 77 14.22 3.13 15.54
CA GLY A 77 14.68 4.16 16.50
C GLY A 77 16.10 4.67 16.25
N SER A 78 16.89 4.02 15.38
CA SER A 78 18.21 4.50 14.94
C SER A 78 18.14 5.32 13.65
N GLY A 79 16.97 5.45 13.05
CA GLY A 79 16.76 6.14 11.78
C GLY A 79 17.03 5.28 10.55
N LYS A 80 17.27 3.98 10.72
CA LYS A 80 17.50 3.04 9.60
C LYS A 80 16.15 2.68 8.96
N PRO A 81 16.01 2.76 7.61
CA PRO A 81 14.81 2.33 6.92
C PRO A 81 14.46 0.86 7.17
N LEU A 82 13.17 0.58 7.38
CA LEU A 82 12.65 -0.78 7.57
C LEU A 82 12.24 -1.47 6.27
N PHE A 83 12.01 -0.69 5.21
CA PHE A 83 11.72 -1.21 3.89
C PHE A 83 12.83 -0.86 2.91
N THR A 84 13.38 -1.88 2.27
CA THR A 84 14.21 -1.75 1.07
C THR A 84 13.48 -2.46 -0.05
N ALA A 85 13.25 -1.78 -1.18
CA ALA A 85 12.65 -2.42 -2.33
C ALA A 85 13.54 -3.58 -2.79
N SER A 86 13.12 -4.81 -2.51
CA SER A 86 13.79 -6.00 -3.02
C SER A 86 13.34 -6.21 -4.47
N ASN A 87 14.30 -6.35 -5.37
CA ASN A 87 14.10 -6.69 -6.79
C ASN A 87 13.16 -7.92 -6.95
#